data_AF-A0A1D2AD15-F1
#
_entry.id   AF-A0A1D2AD15-F1
#
_cell.length_a   1.000
_cell.length_b   1.000
_cell.length_c   1.000
_cell.angle_alpha   90.00
_cell.angle_beta   90.00
_cell.angle_gamma   90.00
#
_symmetry.space_group_name_H-M   'P 1'
#
loop_
_entity.id
_entity.type
_entity.pdbx_description
1 polymer ?
#
loop_
_entity_poly.entity_id
_entity_poly.type
_entity_poly.pdbx_seq_one_letter_code
_entity_poly.pdbx_strand_id
1 'polypeptide(L)'
;MVHLTPAPQSLRCATVTNKEEIQRRLDLLEERSRTLSEHEQRTRQVEDTLESVMGREGEAPRHDDGQGLACTAGEEDEECVGCLELPRPPAQLRYEALLIADQNTKLGIFATRPAIYAPHWNFLCEFMGTITLLVMANMIAARGNQLYEPSRGLFDAQFGFTLAFFIFLIVLVLGGPTGVAINPARDLGPRIAHWMLPIPGKGPSEFLTYGWIPVVASLAGGAAAGGLFLALQKFTTMTDVPAGSVVCPNT
;
A
#
# COMPACT_ATOMS: atom_id res chain seq x y z
N MET A 1 24.66 -16.58 9.28
CA MET A 1 23.73 -17.73 9.09
C MET A 1 22.65 -17.56 10.15
N VAL A 2 21.55 -16.89 9.80
CA VAL A 2 20.48 -16.53 10.75
C VAL A 2 19.62 -17.78 10.94
N HIS A 3 19.67 -18.34 12.14
CA HIS A 3 18.80 -19.43 12.57
C HIS A 3 17.39 -18.89 12.78
N LEU A 4 16.50 -19.15 11.82
CA LEU A 4 15.06 -18.95 11.97
C LEU A 4 14.53 -20.04 12.92
N THR A 5 14.02 -19.63 14.07
CA THR A 5 13.15 -20.45 14.91
C THR A 5 11.83 -20.71 14.16
N PRO A 6 11.32 -21.96 14.13
CA PRO A 6 10.13 -22.30 13.38
C PRO A 6 8.87 -21.70 14.02
N ALA A 7 7.97 -21.23 13.16
CA ALA A 7 6.62 -20.81 13.54
C ALA A 7 5.88 -21.92 14.30
N PRO A 8 5.11 -21.60 15.36
CA PRO A 8 4.33 -22.61 16.07
C PRO A 8 3.30 -23.24 15.13
N GLN A 9 3.36 -24.55 15.07
CA GLN A 9 2.56 -25.40 14.21
C GLN A 9 1.09 -25.38 14.63
N SER A 10 0.22 -25.21 13.62
CA SER A 10 -1.17 -25.64 13.55
C SER A 10 -2.22 -24.92 14.43
N LEU A 11 -2.96 -23.99 13.80
CA LEU A 11 -4.39 -23.87 14.09
C LEU A 11 -5.07 -25.16 13.61
N ARG A 12 -5.09 -26.20 14.45
CA ARG A 12 -6.02 -27.31 14.26
C ARG A 12 -7.40 -26.80 14.67
N CYS A 13 -8.34 -26.85 13.73
CA CYS A 13 -9.76 -26.81 14.03
C CYS A 13 -10.07 -28.04 14.89
N ALA A 14 -10.02 -27.89 16.21
CA ALA A 14 -10.33 -28.96 17.14
C ALA A 14 -11.85 -29.10 17.20
N THR A 15 -12.37 -30.20 16.68
CA THR A 15 -13.77 -30.60 16.89
C THR A 15 -13.94 -30.96 18.36
N VAL A 16 -14.45 -30.03 19.16
CA VAL A 16 -14.71 -30.25 20.59
C VAL A 16 -16.02 -31.03 20.73
N THR A 17 -15.94 -32.30 21.11
CA THR A 17 -17.10 -33.20 21.28
C THR A 17 -17.58 -33.32 22.73
N ASN A 18 -16.92 -32.63 23.68
CA ASN A 18 -17.24 -32.71 25.09
C ASN A 18 -17.81 -31.38 25.62
N LYS A 19 -19.02 -31.43 26.18
CA LYS A 19 -19.77 -30.28 26.70
C LYS A 19 -19.01 -29.51 27.79
N GLU A 20 -18.24 -30.21 28.63
CA GLU A 20 -17.48 -29.59 29.73
C GLU A 20 -16.30 -28.74 29.23
N GLU A 21 -15.63 -29.17 28.16
CA GLU A 21 -14.52 -28.42 27.55
C GLU A 21 -15.01 -27.16 26.83
N ILE A 22 -16.22 -27.21 26.23
CA ILE A 22 -16.86 -26.03 25.64
C ILE A 22 -17.19 -25.00 26.72
N GLN A 23 -17.77 -25.45 27.84
CA GLN A 23 -18.14 -24.56 28.95
C GLN A 23 -16.91 -23.85 29.52
N ARG A 24 -15.82 -24.60 29.75
CA ARG A 24 -14.57 -24.05 30.29
C ARG A 24 -13.92 -23.02 29.36
N ARG A 25 -14.03 -23.21 28.05
CA ARG A 25 -13.52 -22.24 27.05
C ARG A 25 -14.41 -21.00 26.95
N LEU A 26 -15.72 -21.14 27.08
CA LEU A 26 -16.62 -19.99 27.12
C LEU A 26 -16.36 -19.13 28.36
N ASP A 27 -16.20 -19.75 29.52
CA ASP A 27 -15.86 -19.04 30.76
C ASP A 27 -14.51 -18.30 30.63
N LEU A 28 -13.50 -18.95 30.05
CA LEU A 28 -12.20 -18.33 29.76
C LEU A 28 -12.29 -17.17 28.76
N LEU A 29 -13.16 -17.26 27.76
CA LEU A 29 -13.38 -16.20 26.77
C LEU A 29 -14.15 -15.03 27.37
N GLU A 30 -15.11 -15.28 28.25
CA GLU A 30 -15.85 -14.25 28.98
C GLU A 30 -14.95 -13.52 29.99
N GLU A 31 -14.06 -14.24 30.66
CA GLU A 31 -13.05 -13.62 31.54
C GLU A 31 -12.06 -12.76 30.73
N ARG A 32 -11.61 -13.24 29.56
CA ARG A 32 -10.79 -12.44 28.65
C ARG A 32 -11.52 -11.23 28.07
N SER A 33 -12.82 -11.32 27.78
CA SER A 33 -13.58 -10.17 27.28
C SER A 33 -13.79 -9.10 28.36
N ARG A 34 -14.02 -9.52 29.62
CA ARG A 34 -14.11 -8.61 30.77
C ARG A 34 -12.79 -7.88 31.00
N THR A 35 -11.67 -8.59 31.03
CA THR A 35 -10.34 -7.96 31.19
C THR A 35 -10.00 -7.00 30.04
N LEU A 36 -10.37 -7.33 28.80
CA LEU A 36 -10.20 -6.42 27.66
C LEU A 36 -11.07 -5.16 27.80
N SER A 37 -12.32 -5.29 28.26
CA SER A 37 -13.19 -4.14 28.50
C SER A 37 -12.68 -3.22 29.61
N GLU A 38 -12.07 -3.78 30.65
CA GLU A 38 -11.42 -3.01 31.72
C GLU A 38 -10.17 -2.28 31.21
N HIS A 39 -9.39 -2.91 30.32
CA HIS A 39 -8.25 -2.26 29.67
C HIS A 39 -8.70 -1.11 28.74
N GLU A 40 -9.76 -1.29 27.95
CA GLU A 40 -10.31 -0.22 27.12
C GLU A 40 -10.82 0.94 27.97
N GLN A 41 -11.52 0.66 29.07
CA GLN A 41 -11.98 1.69 30.01
C GLN A 41 -10.81 2.46 30.65
N ARG A 42 -9.75 1.76 31.07
CA ARG A 42 -8.54 2.42 31.60
C ARG A 42 -7.84 3.27 30.55
N THR A 43 -7.81 2.82 29.31
CA THR A 43 -7.19 3.58 28.21
C THR A 43 -7.97 4.86 27.93
N ARG A 44 -9.30 4.81 27.92
CA ARG A 44 -10.16 5.99 27.82
C ARG A 44 -10.02 6.94 29.01
N GLN A 45 -9.93 6.40 30.23
CA GLN A 45 -9.71 7.22 31.42
C GLN A 45 -8.34 7.93 31.40
N VAL A 46 -7.30 7.26 30.89
CA VAL A 46 -5.99 7.87 30.68
C VAL A 46 -6.07 8.93 29.57
N GLU A 47 -6.79 8.68 28.48
CA GLU A 47 -7.01 9.64 27.39
C GLU A 47 -7.77 10.89 27.88
N ASP A 48 -8.87 10.73 28.62
CA ASP A 48 -9.61 11.83 29.26
C ASP A 48 -8.74 12.61 30.25
N THR A 49 -7.89 11.90 31.01
CA THR A 49 -6.93 12.54 31.91
C THR A 49 -5.87 13.31 31.12
N LEU A 50 -5.37 12.74 30.02
CA LEU A 50 -4.40 13.38 29.15
C LEU A 50 -4.98 14.63 28.50
N GLU A 51 -6.23 14.58 28.01
CA GLU A 51 -6.94 15.75 27.48
C GLU A 51 -7.14 16.82 28.56
N SER A 52 -7.43 16.43 29.80
CA SER A 52 -7.57 17.38 30.92
C SER A 52 -6.26 18.07 31.29
N VAL A 53 -5.12 17.40 31.09
CA VAL A 53 -3.76 17.92 31.34
C VAL A 53 -3.30 18.77 30.16
N MET A 54 -3.49 18.29 28.93
CA MET A 54 -3.18 18.99 27.68
C MET A 54 -4.06 20.25 27.51
N GLY A 55 -5.27 20.28 28.06
CA GLY A 55 -6.14 21.46 28.10
C GLY A 55 -5.69 22.56 29.08
N ARG A 56 -4.67 22.30 29.91
CA ARG A 56 -4.09 23.28 30.85
C ARG A 56 -2.72 23.83 30.42
N GLU A 57 -2.10 23.26 29.39
CA GLU A 57 -0.81 23.72 28.88
C GLU A 57 -0.96 24.41 27.53
N GLY A 58 -1.40 25.67 27.57
CA GLY A 58 -0.98 26.63 26.57
C GLY A 58 0.47 27.02 26.85
N GLU A 59 1.43 26.16 26.46
CA GLU A 59 2.79 26.49 26.00
C GLU A 59 3.53 25.17 25.72
N ALA A 60 3.71 24.80 24.46
CA ALA A 60 4.52 23.64 24.09
C ALA A 60 6.00 23.91 24.44
N PRO A 61 6.72 23.00 25.14
CA PRO A 61 8.16 23.16 25.30
C PRO A 61 8.84 22.93 23.96
N ARG A 62 9.70 23.87 23.58
CA ARG A 62 10.64 23.74 22.46
C ARG A 62 11.41 22.43 22.62
N HIS A 63 11.33 21.58 21.60
CA HIS A 63 12.18 20.41 21.45
C HIS A 63 13.61 20.94 21.25
N ASP A 64 14.40 20.91 22.33
CA ASP A 64 15.83 21.14 22.27
C ASP A 64 16.46 19.84 21.76
N ASP A 65 17.24 19.95 20.68
CA ASP A 65 18.04 18.87 20.12
C ASP A 65 19.22 18.61 21.07
N GLY A 66 18.91 18.06 22.24
CA GLY A 66 19.84 17.77 23.32
C GLY A 66 19.97 16.27 23.51
N GLN A 67 21.14 15.76 23.15
CA GLN A 67 21.60 14.39 23.34
C GLN A 67 21.14 13.82 24.69
N GLY A 68 20.39 12.71 24.66
CA GLY A 68 20.18 11.84 25.81
C GLY A 68 21.46 11.06 26.13
N LEU A 69 22.52 11.76 26.51
CA LEU A 69 23.71 11.19 27.14
C LEU A 69 23.73 11.69 28.58
N ALA A 70 22.98 11.01 29.45
CA ALA A 70 23.09 11.23 30.88
C ALA A 70 24.37 10.54 31.38
N CYS A 71 25.52 11.20 31.21
CA CYS A 71 26.74 10.87 31.93
C CYS A 71 26.88 11.88 33.08
N THR A 72 26.57 11.46 34.30
CA THR A 72 27.02 12.18 35.49
C THR A 72 28.52 12.01 35.57
N ALA A 73 29.27 13.08 35.31
CA ALA A 73 30.71 13.12 35.55
C ALA A 73 30.95 13.08 37.06
N GLY A 74 31.27 11.89 37.57
CA GLY A 74 31.88 11.66 38.88
C GLY A 74 33.29 11.12 38.66
N GLU A 75 34.21 11.57 39.50
CA GLU A 75 35.64 11.30 39.50
C GLU A 75 36.04 9.82 39.31
N GLU A 76 37.11 9.66 38.51
CA GLU A 76 38.16 8.63 38.49
C GLU A 76 37.77 7.15 38.70
N ASP A 77 38.22 6.33 37.74
CA ASP A 77 38.24 4.85 37.75
C ASP A 77 36.89 4.13 37.58
N GLU A 78 36.33 4.12 36.36
CA GLU A 78 35.57 2.94 35.92
C GLU A 78 35.49 2.82 34.39
N GLU A 79 35.80 1.61 33.94
CA GLU A 79 35.71 1.08 32.58
C GLU A 79 34.36 1.49 31.93
N CYS A 80 34.38 2.02 30.71
CA CYS A 80 33.15 2.28 29.95
C CYS A 80 32.44 0.94 29.64
N VAL A 81 31.65 0.47 30.60
CA VAL A 81 30.69 -0.61 30.38
C VAL A 81 29.70 -0.09 29.34
N GLY A 82 29.75 -0.71 28.16
CA GLY A 82 28.99 -0.29 27.00
C GLY A 82 27.53 0.00 27.32
N CYS A 83 26.96 0.99 26.62
CA CYS A 83 25.56 1.38 26.74
C CYS A 83 24.67 0.13 26.73
N LEU A 84 24.25 -0.30 27.93
CA LEU A 84 23.33 -1.40 28.10
C LEU A 84 22.02 -0.92 27.48
N GLU A 85 21.62 -1.49 26.35
CA GLU A 85 20.33 -1.24 25.73
C GLU A 85 19.24 -1.69 26.71
N LEU A 86 18.79 -0.76 27.56
CA LEU A 86 17.64 -0.98 28.41
C LEU A 86 16.46 -1.34 27.51
N PRO A 87 15.73 -2.44 27.80
CA PRO A 87 14.59 -2.85 26.98
C PRO A 87 13.58 -1.70 26.92
N ARG A 88 13.32 -1.19 25.71
CA ARG A 88 12.38 -0.09 25.51
C ARG A 88 11.01 -0.48 26.06
N PRO A 89 10.37 0.37 26.91
CA PRO A 89 9.05 0.09 27.43
C PRO A 89 8.03 -0.02 26.27
N PRO A 90 7.02 -0.91 26.40
CA PRO A 90 6.08 -1.20 25.31
C PRO A 90 5.29 0.02 24.82
N ALA A 91 5.14 1.06 25.66
CA ALA A 91 4.51 2.32 25.28
C ALA A 91 5.33 3.12 24.26
N GLN A 92 6.66 3.19 24.43
CA GLN A 92 7.54 3.92 23.52
C GLN A 92 7.58 3.26 22.13
N LEU A 93 7.64 1.92 22.08
CA LEU A 93 7.61 1.18 20.82
C LEU A 93 6.32 1.42 20.02
N ARG A 94 5.17 1.52 20.72
CA ARG A 94 3.88 1.82 20.10
C ARG A 94 3.83 3.25 19.56
N TYR A 95 4.37 4.21 20.30
CA TYR A 95 4.43 5.61 19.86
C TYR A 95 5.28 5.77 18.59
N GLU A 96 6.46 5.14 18.55
CA GLU A 96 7.30 5.13 17.34
C GLU A 96 6.59 4.49 16.14
N ALA A 97 5.87 3.38 16.34
CA ALA A 97 5.11 2.73 15.28
C ALA A 97 3.98 3.62 14.72
N LEU A 98 3.30 4.37 15.59
CA LEU A 98 2.25 5.32 15.19
C LEU A 98 2.83 6.51 14.41
N LEU A 99 3.98 7.04 14.82
CA LEU A 99 4.69 8.09 14.08
C LEU A 99 5.05 7.64 12.66
N ILE A 100 5.59 6.42 12.52
CA ILE A 100 5.93 5.86 11.20
C ILE A 100 4.67 5.67 10.35
N ALA A 101 3.58 5.19 10.94
CA ALA A 101 2.30 5.03 10.24
C ALA A 101 1.74 6.37 9.74
N ASP A 102 1.81 7.43 10.55
CA ASP A 102 1.41 8.80 10.17
C ASP A 102 2.26 9.33 9.01
N GLN A 103 3.59 9.20 9.10
CA GLN A 103 4.52 9.58 8.03
C GLN A 103 4.23 8.85 6.72
N ASN A 104 3.96 7.54 6.80
CA ASN A 104 3.64 6.72 5.63
C ASN A 104 2.30 7.12 5.00
N THR A 105 1.30 7.44 5.83
CA THR A 105 -0.02 7.89 5.38
C THR A 105 0.07 9.23 4.66
N LYS A 106 0.85 10.18 5.20
CA LYS A 106 1.12 11.47 4.53
C LYS A 106 1.75 11.28 3.15
N LEU A 107 2.72 10.37 3.00
CA LEU A 107 3.29 10.06 1.69
C LEU A 107 2.25 9.41 0.76
N GLY A 108 1.41 8.50 1.30
CA GLY A 108 0.38 7.75 0.57
C GLY A 108 -0.68 8.62 -0.13
N ILE A 109 -0.91 9.84 0.37
CA ILE A 109 -1.82 10.82 -0.28
C ILE A 109 -1.24 11.31 -1.61
N PHE A 110 0.07 11.49 -1.68
CA PHE A 110 0.75 12.00 -2.87
C PHE A 110 1.12 10.86 -3.81
N ALA A 111 1.85 9.88 -3.30
CA ALA A 111 2.49 8.85 -4.10
C ALA A 111 2.15 7.45 -3.59
N THR A 112 2.29 6.47 -4.48
CA THR A 112 2.02 5.07 -4.13
C THR A 112 3.10 4.52 -3.21
N ARG A 113 2.67 3.64 -2.32
CA ARG A 113 3.52 2.84 -1.43
C ARG A 113 3.05 1.39 -1.48
N PRO A 114 3.98 0.42 -1.39
CA PRO A 114 3.59 -0.96 -1.38
C PRO A 114 3.00 -1.33 -0.01
N ALA A 115 2.00 -2.22 -0.01
CA ALA A 115 1.48 -2.80 1.24
C ALA A 115 2.55 -3.65 1.94
N ILE A 116 3.34 -4.39 1.16
CA ILE A 116 4.49 -5.16 1.63
C ILE A 116 5.67 -4.86 0.68
N TYR A 117 6.81 -4.49 1.25
CA TYR A 117 8.00 -4.21 0.43
C TYR A 117 8.60 -5.50 -0.12
N ALA A 118 8.25 -5.81 -1.38
CA ALA A 118 8.79 -6.93 -2.14
C ALA A 118 9.09 -6.44 -3.57
N PRO A 119 10.28 -5.86 -3.82
CA PRO A 119 10.54 -5.05 -5.03
C PRO A 119 10.31 -5.80 -6.34
N HIS A 120 10.64 -7.10 -6.39
CA HIS A 120 10.41 -7.93 -7.57
C HIS A 120 8.92 -8.13 -7.88
N TRP A 121 8.12 -8.42 -6.86
CA TRP A 121 6.68 -8.60 -7.00
C TRP A 121 5.96 -7.29 -7.26
N ASN A 122 6.39 -6.21 -6.59
CA ASN A 122 5.85 -4.87 -6.77
C ASN A 122 6.10 -4.36 -8.21
N PHE A 123 7.31 -4.59 -8.73
CA PHE A 123 7.63 -4.30 -10.13
C PHE A 123 6.72 -5.07 -11.09
N LEU A 124 6.53 -6.37 -10.86
CA LEU A 124 5.68 -7.20 -11.71
C LEU A 124 4.22 -6.73 -11.69
N CYS A 125 3.70 -6.34 -10.52
CA CYS A 125 2.34 -5.80 -10.39
C CYS A 125 2.15 -4.51 -11.21
N GLU A 126 3.07 -3.55 -11.09
CA GLU A 126 3.02 -2.29 -11.85
C GLU A 126 3.20 -2.52 -13.36
N PHE A 127 4.10 -3.43 -13.74
CA PHE A 127 4.33 -3.82 -15.13
C PHE A 127 3.08 -4.44 -15.76
N MET A 128 2.47 -5.43 -15.09
CA MET A 128 1.25 -6.10 -15.56
C MET A 128 0.04 -5.17 -15.59
N GLY A 129 -0.11 -4.31 -14.58
CA GLY A 129 -1.16 -3.30 -14.53
C GLY A 129 -1.06 -2.32 -15.70
N THR A 130 0.16 -1.84 -15.99
CA THR A 130 0.41 -0.91 -17.09
C THR A 130 0.21 -1.56 -18.46
N ILE A 131 0.66 -2.81 -18.65
CA ILE A 131 0.39 -3.58 -19.88
C ILE A 131 -1.11 -3.71 -20.11
N THR A 132 -1.84 -4.16 -19.09
CA THR A 132 -3.29 -4.39 -19.17
C THR A 132 -4.02 -3.10 -19.50
N LEU A 133 -3.67 -1.99 -18.84
CA LEU A 133 -4.24 -0.67 -19.13
C LEU A 133 -4.03 -0.28 -20.60
N LEU A 134 -2.79 -0.29 -21.07
CA LEU A 134 -2.45 0.27 -22.37
C LEU A 134 -2.87 -0.63 -23.52
N VAL A 135 -2.79 -1.97 -23.38
CA VAL A 135 -3.30 -2.88 -24.42
C VAL A 135 -4.80 -2.69 -24.60
N MET A 136 -5.57 -2.65 -23.52
CA MET A 136 -7.02 -2.45 -23.63
C MET A 136 -7.39 -1.05 -24.10
N ALA A 137 -6.72 0.00 -23.61
CA ALA A 137 -6.95 1.36 -24.08
C ALA A 137 -6.74 1.46 -25.61
N ASN A 138 -5.66 0.88 -26.12
CA ASN A 138 -5.39 0.86 -27.56
C ASN A 138 -6.36 -0.03 -28.33
N MET A 139 -6.79 -1.18 -27.79
CA MET A 139 -7.79 -2.05 -28.44
C MET A 139 -9.16 -1.38 -28.55
N ILE A 140 -9.60 -0.70 -27.48
CA ILE A 140 -10.85 0.08 -27.49
C ILE A 140 -10.73 1.20 -28.55
N ALA A 141 -9.65 1.97 -28.54
CA ALA A 141 -9.43 3.03 -29.53
C ALA A 141 -9.38 2.50 -30.98
N ALA A 142 -8.69 1.37 -31.20
CA ALA A 142 -8.62 0.73 -32.51
C ALA A 142 -10.00 0.29 -33.02
N ARG A 143 -10.87 -0.18 -32.13
CA ARG A 143 -12.26 -0.53 -32.49
C ARG A 143 -13.05 0.71 -32.93
N GLY A 144 -12.91 1.83 -32.24
CA GLY A 144 -13.55 3.10 -32.61
C GLY A 144 -13.20 3.55 -34.02
N ASN A 145 -11.93 3.40 -34.41
CA ASN A 145 -11.44 3.77 -35.74
C ASN A 145 -12.01 2.91 -36.89
N GLN A 146 -12.62 1.75 -36.59
CA GLN A 146 -13.25 0.87 -37.58
C GLN A 146 -14.75 1.18 -37.79
N LEU A 147 -15.35 2.05 -36.98
CA LEU A 147 -16.78 2.36 -37.05
C LEU A 147 -17.07 3.44 -38.10
N TYR A 148 -18.21 3.30 -38.78
CA TYR A 148 -18.75 4.31 -39.69
C TYR A 148 -19.79 5.19 -38.98
N GLU A 149 -20.05 6.39 -39.50
CA GLU A 149 -21.13 7.24 -38.99
C GLU A 149 -22.52 6.58 -39.21
N PRO A 150 -23.47 6.72 -38.26
CA PRO A 150 -23.45 7.54 -37.05
C PRO A 150 -22.85 6.85 -35.81
N SER A 151 -22.45 5.58 -35.92
CA SER A 151 -22.00 4.77 -34.78
C SER A 151 -20.68 5.25 -34.18
N ARG A 152 -19.84 5.88 -34.99
CA ARG A 152 -18.58 6.49 -34.54
C ARG A 152 -18.80 7.66 -33.59
N GLY A 153 -19.71 8.59 -33.91
CA GLY A 153 -20.03 9.70 -33.02
C GLY A 153 -20.52 9.25 -31.63
N LEU A 154 -21.32 8.18 -31.57
CA LEU A 154 -21.75 7.58 -30.29
C LEU A 154 -20.58 6.93 -29.53
N PHE A 155 -19.67 6.25 -30.24
CA PHE A 155 -18.49 5.63 -29.65
C PHE A 155 -17.56 6.68 -29.02
N ASP A 156 -17.27 7.76 -29.74
CA ASP A 156 -16.37 8.82 -29.27
C ASP A 156 -16.92 9.52 -28.02
N ALA A 157 -18.24 9.69 -27.94
CA ALA A 157 -18.91 10.23 -26.75
C ALA A 157 -18.77 9.30 -25.52
N GLN A 158 -18.78 7.98 -25.72
CA GLN A 158 -18.72 6.98 -24.64
C GLN A 158 -17.29 6.53 -24.31
N PHE A 159 -16.31 6.78 -25.17
CA PHE A 159 -14.93 6.30 -25.04
C PHE A 159 -14.32 6.63 -23.68
N GLY A 160 -14.44 7.88 -23.23
CA GLY A 160 -13.91 8.32 -21.95
C GLY A 160 -14.53 7.58 -20.76
N PHE A 161 -15.85 7.35 -20.79
CA PHE A 161 -16.54 6.60 -19.74
C PHE A 161 -16.09 5.14 -19.70
N THR A 162 -16.02 4.47 -20.85
CA THR A 162 -15.57 3.07 -20.93
C THR A 162 -14.14 2.92 -20.42
N LEU A 163 -13.25 3.85 -20.81
CA LEU A 163 -11.86 3.81 -20.35
C LEU A 163 -11.74 4.10 -18.85
N ALA A 164 -12.48 5.07 -18.33
CA ALA A 164 -12.50 5.38 -16.90
C ALA A 164 -13.04 4.20 -16.06
N PHE A 165 -14.12 3.57 -16.52
CA PHE A 165 -14.67 2.38 -15.89
C PHE A 165 -13.67 1.22 -15.90
N PHE A 166 -12.91 1.07 -16.97
CA PHE A 166 -11.86 0.06 -17.04
C PHE A 166 -10.71 0.33 -16.06
N ILE A 167 -10.26 1.58 -15.93
CA ILE A 167 -9.26 1.98 -14.91
C ILE A 167 -9.78 1.67 -13.51
N PHE A 168 -11.05 1.97 -13.23
CA PHE A 168 -11.69 1.64 -11.95
C PHE A 168 -11.64 0.13 -11.65
N LEU A 169 -11.95 -0.72 -12.62
CA LEU A 169 -11.85 -2.18 -12.46
C LEU A 169 -10.41 -2.64 -12.20
N ILE A 170 -9.41 -2.05 -12.88
CA ILE A 170 -8.00 -2.34 -12.62
C ILE A 170 -7.65 -2.02 -11.17
N VAL A 171 -8.07 -0.86 -10.67
CA VAL A 171 -7.79 -0.46 -9.28
C VAL A 171 -8.47 -1.41 -8.29
N LEU A 172 -9.70 -1.87 -8.57
CA LEU A 172 -10.37 -2.85 -7.71
C LEU A 172 -9.66 -4.21 -7.64
N VAL A 173 -9.12 -4.68 -8.78
CA VAL A 173 -8.52 -6.02 -8.87
C VAL A 173 -7.05 -6.04 -8.47
N LEU A 174 -6.30 -4.97 -8.79
CA LEU A 174 -4.84 -4.89 -8.62
C LEU A 174 -4.41 -3.86 -7.56
N GLY A 175 -5.36 -3.20 -6.89
CA GLY A 175 -5.13 -2.12 -5.90
C GLY A 175 -4.27 -2.52 -4.70
N GLY A 176 -4.48 -3.73 -4.17
CA GLY A 176 -3.92 -4.18 -2.89
C GLY A 176 -2.38 -4.09 -2.75
N PRO A 177 -1.58 -4.71 -3.64
CA PRO A 177 -0.13 -4.84 -3.42
C PRO A 177 0.65 -3.53 -3.50
N THR A 178 0.34 -2.65 -4.46
CA THR A 178 1.14 -1.45 -4.75
C THR A 178 0.36 -0.14 -4.73
N GLY A 179 -0.96 -0.17 -4.57
CA GLY A 179 -1.81 1.02 -4.71
C GLY A 179 -2.07 1.44 -6.17
N VAL A 180 -1.60 0.66 -7.15
CA VAL A 180 -1.77 0.85 -8.60
C VAL A 180 -1.30 2.23 -9.07
N ALA A 181 0.01 2.34 -9.30
CA ALA A 181 0.59 3.55 -9.87
C ALA A 181 0.31 3.65 -11.37
N ILE A 182 0.65 2.60 -12.14
CA ILE A 182 0.45 2.37 -13.60
C ILE A 182 0.89 3.49 -14.55
N ASN A 183 1.30 4.64 -14.02
CA ASN A 183 1.60 5.86 -14.73
C ASN A 183 2.74 6.59 -13.97
N PRO A 184 3.92 6.77 -14.60
CA PRO A 184 5.05 7.45 -13.98
C PRO A 184 4.72 8.87 -13.50
N ALA A 185 3.91 9.63 -14.24
CA ALA A 185 3.55 11.00 -13.89
C ALA A 185 2.61 11.07 -12.67
N ARG A 186 1.72 10.07 -12.52
CA ARG A 186 0.79 9.94 -11.39
C ARG A 186 1.51 9.69 -10.07
N ASP A 187 2.71 9.11 -10.11
CA ASP A 187 3.52 8.86 -8.92
C ASP A 187 4.62 9.91 -8.73
N LEU A 188 5.45 10.13 -9.76
CA LEU A 188 6.66 10.95 -9.64
C LEU A 188 6.35 12.43 -9.39
N GLY A 189 5.35 13.00 -10.07
CA GLY A 189 4.98 14.41 -9.91
C GLY A 189 4.55 14.73 -8.47
N PRO A 190 3.53 14.03 -7.94
CA PRO A 190 3.12 14.18 -6.55
C PRO A 190 4.24 13.83 -5.55
N ARG A 191 5.10 12.85 -5.85
CA ARG A 191 6.24 12.50 -4.98
C ARG A 191 7.26 13.64 -4.90
N ILE A 192 7.52 14.33 -6.01
CA ILE A 192 8.34 15.55 -6.02
C ILE A 192 7.66 16.66 -5.21
N ALA A 193 6.34 16.81 -5.33
CA ALA A 193 5.60 17.77 -4.51
C ALA A 193 5.70 17.46 -3.01
N HIS A 194 5.52 16.20 -2.61
CA HIS A 194 5.71 15.75 -1.23
C HIS A 194 7.14 16.03 -0.73
N TRP A 195 8.15 15.89 -1.57
CA TRP A 195 9.53 16.21 -1.23
C TRP A 195 9.76 17.71 -1.03
N MET A 196 9.23 18.54 -1.94
CA MET A 196 9.44 20.00 -1.95
C MET A 196 8.62 20.75 -0.90
N LEU A 197 7.39 20.32 -0.62
CA LEU A 197 6.48 21.05 0.27
C LEU A 197 6.86 20.87 1.75
N PRO A 198 6.82 21.95 2.56
CA PRO A 198 7.07 21.88 3.99
C PRO A 198 5.83 21.34 4.73
N ILE A 199 5.71 20.01 4.83
CA ILE A 199 4.60 19.34 5.53
C ILE A 199 5.07 18.95 6.94
N PRO A 200 4.40 19.39 8.02
CA PRO A 200 4.79 19.07 9.39
C PRO A 200 4.78 17.56 9.67
N GLY A 201 5.89 17.06 10.24
CA GLY A 201 6.03 15.65 10.59
C GLY A 201 5.92 14.70 9.40
N LYS A 202 6.30 15.12 8.19
CA LYS A 202 6.39 14.22 7.02
C LYS A 202 7.64 13.33 7.12
N GLY A 203 7.52 12.11 6.62
CA GLY A 203 8.66 11.21 6.45
C GLY A 203 9.44 11.45 5.16
N PRO A 204 10.43 10.58 4.85
CA PRO A 204 11.14 10.61 3.57
C PRO A 204 10.19 10.29 2.41
N SER A 205 10.50 10.80 1.21
CA SER A 205 9.68 10.60 0.00
C SER A 205 9.96 9.30 -0.76
N GLU A 206 10.87 8.47 -0.23
CA GLU A 206 11.14 7.09 -0.72
C GLU A 206 11.54 6.96 -2.19
N PHE A 207 12.22 7.94 -2.78
CA PHE A 207 12.65 7.89 -4.19
C PHE A 207 13.51 6.66 -4.51
N LEU A 208 14.57 6.43 -3.72
CA LEU A 208 15.53 5.35 -3.95
C LEU A 208 15.01 3.98 -3.48
N THR A 209 14.17 3.96 -2.44
CA THR A 209 13.66 2.71 -1.88
C THR A 209 12.53 2.14 -2.73
N TYR A 210 11.54 2.95 -3.12
CA TYR A 210 10.36 2.46 -3.84
C TYR A 210 9.97 3.31 -5.06
N GLY A 211 10.16 4.63 -5.02
CA GLY A 211 9.66 5.56 -6.03
C GLY A 211 10.17 5.34 -7.46
N TRP A 212 11.28 4.62 -7.63
CA TRP A 212 11.76 4.19 -8.95
C TRP A 212 10.92 3.07 -9.58
N ILE A 213 10.26 2.23 -8.77
CA ILE A 213 9.49 1.08 -9.27
C ILE A 213 8.29 1.54 -10.11
N PRO A 214 7.40 2.44 -9.62
CA PRO A 214 6.31 3.00 -10.45
C PRO A 214 6.76 3.63 -11.76
N VAL A 215 7.98 4.18 -11.81
CA VAL A 215 8.51 4.82 -13.01
C VAL A 215 9.01 3.77 -14.00
N VAL A 216 9.95 2.92 -13.56
CA VAL A 216 10.62 1.97 -14.46
C VAL A 216 9.65 0.85 -14.89
N ALA A 217 8.85 0.32 -13.97
CA ALA A 217 7.90 -0.74 -14.27
C ALA A 217 6.82 -0.30 -15.26
N SER A 218 6.28 0.92 -15.09
CA SER A 218 5.27 1.44 -16.01
C SER A 218 5.84 1.82 -17.38
N LEU A 219 7.07 2.37 -17.45
CA LEU A 219 7.72 2.60 -18.75
C LEU A 219 8.00 1.28 -19.49
N ALA A 220 8.52 0.27 -18.78
CA ALA A 220 8.74 -1.06 -19.36
C ALA A 220 7.41 -1.71 -19.79
N GLY A 221 6.38 -1.61 -18.96
CA GLY A 221 5.04 -2.11 -19.27
C GLY A 221 4.41 -1.42 -20.48
N GLY A 222 4.60 -0.10 -20.62
CA GLY A 222 4.12 0.64 -21.78
C GLY A 222 4.83 0.27 -23.07
N ALA A 223 6.14 0.08 -23.04
CA ALA A 223 6.89 -0.42 -24.19
C ALA A 223 6.42 -1.83 -24.60
N ALA A 224 6.23 -2.72 -23.62
CA ALA A 224 5.72 -4.08 -23.86
C ALA A 224 4.29 -4.06 -24.40
N ALA A 225 3.42 -3.19 -23.89
CA ALA A 225 2.05 -3.02 -24.37
C ALA A 225 2.00 -2.56 -25.84
N GLY A 226 2.81 -1.57 -26.19
CA GLY A 226 2.93 -1.09 -27.57
C GLY A 226 3.41 -2.19 -28.52
N GLY A 227 4.45 -2.93 -28.13
CA GLY A 227 4.94 -4.07 -28.89
C GLY A 227 3.89 -5.17 -29.07
N LEU A 228 3.19 -5.53 -28.00
CA LEU A 228 2.12 -6.53 -28.02
C LEU A 228 0.94 -6.08 -28.89
N PHE A 229 0.52 -4.82 -28.78
CA PHE A 229 -0.55 -4.25 -29.60
C PHE A 229 -0.22 -4.31 -31.10
N LEU A 230 0.99 -3.89 -31.48
CA LEU A 230 1.45 -3.95 -32.88
C LEU A 230 1.54 -5.39 -33.39
N ALA A 231 2.02 -6.32 -32.56
CA ALA A 231 2.04 -7.75 -32.90
C ALA A 231 0.62 -8.28 -33.13
N LEU A 232 -0.32 -8.00 -32.22
CA LEU A 232 -1.72 -8.41 -32.34
C LEU A 232 -2.36 -7.84 -33.61
N GLN A 233 -2.16 -6.55 -33.90
CA GLN A 233 -2.66 -5.94 -35.14
C GLN A 233 -2.13 -6.65 -36.37
N LYS A 234 -0.82 -6.91 -36.42
CA LYS A 234 -0.17 -7.63 -37.52
C LYS A 234 -0.71 -9.05 -37.68
N PHE A 235 -1.01 -9.76 -36.59
CA PHE A 235 -1.64 -11.07 -36.67
C PHE A 235 -3.08 -10.98 -37.21
N THR A 236 -3.88 -10.02 -36.74
CA THR A 236 -5.28 -9.86 -37.17
C THR A 236 -5.43 -9.38 -38.61
N THR A 237 -4.44 -8.67 -39.17
CA THR A 237 -4.47 -8.26 -40.58
C THR A 237 -3.97 -9.34 -41.53
N MET A 238 -3.23 -10.35 -41.06
CA MET A 238 -2.80 -11.50 -41.87
C MET A 238 -3.90 -12.55 -42.08
N THR A 239 -4.92 -12.54 -41.23
CA THR A 239 -6.16 -13.28 -41.49
C THR A 239 -7.05 -12.38 -42.33
N ASP A 240 -7.19 -12.67 -43.63
CA ASP A 240 -8.06 -11.95 -44.60
C ASP A 240 -9.56 -12.09 -44.28
N VAL A 241 -9.95 -11.82 -43.04
CA VAL A 241 -11.32 -11.82 -42.55
C VAL A 241 -11.70 -10.34 -42.41
N PRO A 242 -12.51 -9.79 -43.33
CA PRO A 242 -12.94 -8.41 -43.25
C PRO A 242 -13.57 -8.14 -41.89
N ALA A 243 -13.23 -7.02 -41.26
CA ALA A 243 -13.83 -6.63 -39.98
C ALA A 243 -15.37 -6.55 -40.14
N GLY A 244 -16.10 -7.46 -39.50
CA GLY A 244 -17.56 -7.58 -39.61
C GLY A 244 -18.08 -8.73 -40.47
N SER A 245 -17.23 -9.57 -41.08
CA SER A 245 -17.72 -10.79 -41.75
C SER A 245 -18.16 -11.81 -40.70
N VAL A 246 -19.47 -12.02 -40.58
CA VAL A 246 -20.04 -13.19 -39.92
C VAL A 246 -19.76 -14.38 -40.83
N VAL A 247 -19.02 -15.38 -40.34
CA VAL A 247 -18.90 -16.67 -41.04
C VAL A 247 -20.30 -17.29 -40.99
N CYS A 248 -21.06 -17.18 -42.08
CA CYS A 248 -22.31 -17.91 -42.20
C CYS A 248 -21.96 -19.42 -42.17
N PRO A 249 -22.56 -20.22 -41.28
CA PRO A 249 -22.46 -21.67 -41.37
C PRO A 249 -23.11 -22.08 -42.69
N ASN A 250 -22.39 -22.83 -43.53
CA ASN A 250 -22.98 -23.44 -44.72
C ASN A 250 -24.02 -24.48 -44.26
N THR A 251 -25.30 -24.14 -44.37
CA THR A 251 -26.43 -25.08 -44.36
C THR A 251 -27.36 -24.76 -45.51
#